data_AF-A0A6V8KXF6-F1
#
_entry.id   AF-A0A6V8KXF6-F1
#
_cell.length_a   1.000
_cell.length_b   1.000
_cell.length_c   1.000
_cell.angle_alpha   90.00
_cell.angle_beta   90.00
_cell.angle_gamma   90.00
#
_symmetry.space_group_name_H-M   'P 1'
#
loop_
_entity.id
_entity.type
_entity.pdbx_description
1 polymer ?
#
loop_
_entity_poly.entity_id
_entity_poly.type
_entity_poly.pdbx_seq_one_letter_code
_entity_poly.pdbx_strand_id
1 'polypeptide(L)' 'MAAANQASENLRNTGPAGHGVGLSIVAVIATAHDAKLRAMALPDGGLDLRIAFPE' A
#
# COMPACT_ATOMS: atom_id res chain seq x y z
N MET A 1 -1.57 29.15 -24.82
CA MET A 1 -1.38 29.31 -23.37
C MET A 1 -2.38 28.41 -22.66
N ALA A 2 -2.05 27.11 -22.57
CA ALA A 2 -2.84 26.11 -21.86
C ALA A 2 -1.92 25.51 -20.79
N ALA A 3 -2.42 25.49 -19.56
CA ALA A 3 -1.69 25.07 -18.38
C ALA A 3 -1.11 23.67 -18.55
N ALA A 4 0.21 23.55 -18.38
CA ALA A 4 0.87 22.28 -18.14
C ALA A 4 0.36 21.76 -16.79
N ASN A 5 -0.68 20.92 -16.83
CA ASN A 5 -1.21 20.27 -15.65
C ASN A 5 -0.13 19.30 -15.16
N GLN A 6 0.50 19.69 -14.07
CA GLN A 6 1.65 19.04 -13.46
C GLN A 6 1.30 17.58 -13.17
N ALA A 7 1.92 16.66 -13.92
CA ALA A 7 2.05 15.28 -13.48
C ALA A 7 2.77 15.35 -12.13
N SER A 8 2.03 15.18 -11.03
CA SER A 8 2.65 14.83 -9.76
C SER A 8 3.37 13.51 -10.02
N GLU A 9 4.66 13.60 -10.33
CA GLU A 9 5.54 12.44 -10.41
C GLU A 9 5.48 11.77 -9.05
N ASN A 10 4.70 10.70 -8.98
CA ASN A 10 4.50 9.92 -7.79
C ASN A 10 5.80 9.15 -7.55
N LEU A 11 6.79 9.81 -6.95
CA LEU A 11 8.09 9.26 -6.62
C LEU A 11 7.89 8.15 -5.59
N ARG A 12 7.60 6.95 -6.07
CA ARG A 12 7.56 5.75 -5.26
C ARG A 12 9.01 5.44 -4.89
N ASN A 13 9.40 5.88 -3.70
CA ASN A 13 10.66 5.50 -3.09
C ASN A 13 10.62 3.99 -2.79
N THR A 14 10.97 3.19 -3.80
CA THR A 14 11.07 1.72 -3.77
C THR A 14 12.47 1.29 -3.36
N GLY A 15 13.11 2.06 -2.47
CA GLY A 15 14.37 1.66 -1.86
C GLY A 15 14.22 0.28 -1.18
N PRO A 16 15.28 -0.54 -1.16
CA PRO A 16 15.23 -1.93 -0.69
C PRO A 16 14.83 -2.12 0.78
N ALA A 17 14.66 -1.04 1.55
CA ALA A 17 14.24 -1.06 2.94
C ALA A 17 13.14 -0.02 3.20
N GLY A 18 11.92 -0.32 2.76
CA GLY A 18 10.74 0.33 3.34
C GLY A 18 10.61 -0.13 4.79
N HIS A 19 10.63 0.79 5.75
CA HIS A 19 10.53 0.49 7.20
C HIS A 19 9.18 -0.12 7.64
N GLY A 20 8.30 -0.49 6.70
CA GLY A 20 6.98 -1.08 6.99
C GLY A 20 5.93 -0.09 7.52
N VAL A 21 6.25 1.21 7.65
CA VAL A 21 5.34 2.22 8.23
C VAL A 21 4.02 2.35 7.45
N GLY A 22 4.07 2.30 6.12
CA GLY A 22 2.85 2.33 5.32
C GLY A 22 1.92 1.16 5.63
N LEU A 23 2.49 -0.04 5.83
CA LEU A 23 1.72 -1.23 6.15
C LEU A 23 1.20 -1.22 7.60
N SER A 24 1.95 -0.65 8.55
CA SER A 24 1.47 -0.53 9.94
C SER A 24 0.28 0.42 10.05
N ILE A 25 0.27 1.52 9.29
CA ILE A 25 -0.88 2.43 9.19
C ILE A 25 -2.09 1.70 8.61
N VAL A 26 -1.90 0.99 7.49
CA VAL A 26 -2.97 0.21 6.85
C VAL A 26 -3.53 -0.86 7.80
N ALA A 27 -2.70 -1.52 8.59
CA ALA A 27 -3.14 -2.51 9.57
C ALA A 27 -4.05 -1.90 10.66
N VAL A 28 -3.71 -0.70 11.16
CA VAL A 28 -4.53 0.03 12.13
C VAL A 28 -5.88 0.42 11.52
N ILE A 29 -5.87 0.96 10.30
CA ILE A 29 -7.11 1.32 9.58
C ILE A 29 -7.97 0.07 9.37
N ALA A 30 -7.40 -1.01 8.83
CA ALA A 30 -8.14 -2.24 8.59
C ALA A 30 -8.79 -2.77 9.87
N THR A 31 -8.04 -2.79 10.98
CA THR A 31 -8.56 -3.21 12.29
C THR A 31 -9.70 -2.31 12.78
N ALA A 32 -9.60 -0.99 12.59
CA ALA A 32 -10.65 -0.04 12.99
C ALA A 32 -11.95 -0.17 12.18
N HIS A 33 -11.89 -0.82 11.01
CA HIS A 33 -13.03 -1.04 10.11
C HIS A 33 -13.45 -2.52 10.05
N ASP A 34 -13.07 -3.33 11.05
CA ASP A 34 -13.35 -4.78 11.11
C ASP A 34 -12.91 -5.55 9.85
N ALA A 35 -11.91 -5.01 9.14
CA ALA A 35 -11.40 -5.58 7.91
C ALA A 35 -10.30 -6.61 8.18
N LYS A 36 -10.20 -7.59 7.28
CA LYS A 36 -9.17 -8.63 7.32
C LYS A 36 -8.03 -8.28 6.37
N LEU A 37 -6.83 -8.07 6.92
CA LEU A 37 -5.59 -7.88 6.16
C LEU A 37 -4.82 -9.22 6.07
N ARG A 38 -4.45 -9.63 4.85
CA ARG A 38 -3.58 -10.80 4.60
C ARG A 38 -2.38 -10.39 3.76
N ALA A 39 -1.21 -10.91 4.13
CA ALA A 39 0.04 -10.70 3.43
C ALA A 39 0.64 -12.06 3.06
N MET A 40 0.98 -12.26 1.79
CA MET A 40 1.52 -13.51 1.28
C MET A 40 2.76 -13.23 0.41
N ALA A 41 3.90 -13.82 0.78
CA ALA A 41 5.08 -13.79 -0.07
C ALA A 41 4.81 -14.63 -1.33
N LEU A 42 5.23 -14.12 -2.49
CA LEU A 42 5.05 -14.82 -3.76
C LEU A 42 6.27 -15.69 -4.08
N PRO A 43 6.08 -16.86 -4.75
CA PRO A 43 7.19 -17.77 -5.08
C PRO A 43 8.32 -17.13 -5.89
N ASP A 44 7.98 -16.22 -6.80
CA ASP A 44 8.94 -15.50 -7.66
C ASP A 44 9.46 -14.21 -7.01
N GLY A 45 9.18 -14.01 -5.72
CA GLY A 45 9.46 -12.79 -4.97
C GLY A 45 8.33 -11.78 -5.00
N GLY A 46 8.42 -10.78 -4.12
CA GLY A 46 7.37 -9.78 -3.91
C GLY A 46 6.31 -10.21 -2.87
N LEU A 47 5.26 -9.40 -2.75
CA LEU A 47 4.26 -9.50 -1.69
C LEU A 47 2.86 -9.25 -2.26
N ASP A 48 1.94 -10.22 -2.11
CA ASP A 48 0.50 -10.05 -2.33
C ASP A 48 -0.15 -9.57 -1.02
N LEU A 49 -0.86 -8.44 -1.07
CA LEU A 49 -1.60 -7.87 0.05
C LEU A 49 -3.09 -7.83 -0.30
N ARG A 50 -3.91 -8.44 0.54
CA ARG A 50 -5.37 -8.44 0.40
C ARG A 50 -6.04 -7.86 1.63
N ILE A 51 -6.98 -6.94 1.41
CA ILE A 51 -7.82 -6.34 2.45
C ILE A 51 -9.26 -6.64 2.10
N ALA A 52 -10.01 -7.22 3.03
CA ALA A 52 -11.43 -7.51 2.87
C ALA A 52 -12.22 -6.81 3.97
N PHE A 53 -13.12 -5.91 3.58
CA PHE A 53 -14.04 -5.20 4.48
C PHE A 53 -15.35 -5.98 4.59
N PRO A 54 -16.06 -5.87 5.72
CA PRO A 54 -17.46 -6.31 5.83
C PRO A 54 -18.37 -5.48 4.90
N GLU A 55 -19.54 -6.03 4.56
CA GLU A 55 -20.61 -5.37 3.77
C GLU A 55 -21.32 -4.25 4.56
#